data_AF-A0A2J6HJQ4-F1
#
_entry.id   AF-A0A2J6HJQ4-F1
#
_cell.length_a   1.000
_cell.length_b   1.000
_cell.length_c   1.000
_cell.angle_alpha   90.00
_cell.angle_beta   90.00
_cell.angle_gamma   90.00
#
_symmetry.space_group_name_H-M   'P 1'
#
loop_
_entity.id
_entity.type
_entity.pdbx_description
1 polymer ?
#
loop_
_entity_poly.entity_id
_entity_poly.type
_entity_poly.pdbx_seq_one_letter_code
_entity_poly.pdbx_strand_id
1 'polypeptide(L)'
;MPILWLSSEESPLIKCLTVKRKTMKKIRITLVRSQINRPEIQRKTIKALGLTKMNSSVEKDATPQILGMVRKVSHLVKVEEI
;
A
#
# COMPACT_ATOMS: atom_id res chain seq x y z
N MET A 1 49.62 -12.80 23.16
CA MET A 1 49.88 -13.64 21.96
C MET A 1 49.10 -14.95 22.09
N PRO A 2 48.64 -15.60 21.01
CA PRO A 2 47.23 -15.66 20.60
C PRO A 2 46.76 -17.09 20.24
N ILE A 3 45.49 -17.25 19.91
CA ILE A 3 44.86 -18.11 18.88
C ILE A 3 43.39 -17.65 18.93
N LEU A 4 42.88 -16.74 18.09
CA LEU A 4 42.68 -16.74 16.64
C LEU A 4 41.89 -17.97 16.12
N TRP A 5 40.61 -17.71 15.84
CA TRP A 5 39.76 -18.31 14.80
C TRP A 5 38.91 -19.55 15.14
N LEU A 6 37.59 -19.37 15.22
CA LEU A 6 36.65 -20.13 14.38
C LEU A 6 35.32 -19.36 14.20
N SER A 7 35.02 -19.05 12.93
CA SER A 7 33.79 -18.58 12.28
C SER A 7 32.68 -17.96 13.14
N SER A 8 32.28 -16.69 13.01
CA SER A 8 32.06 -15.87 11.80
C SER A 8 31.20 -16.52 10.72
N GLU A 9 30.16 -17.29 11.05
CA GLU A 9 29.17 -17.74 10.05
C GLU A 9 27.79 -18.07 10.65
N GLU A 10 27.21 -17.15 11.44
CA GLU A 10 25.74 -17.07 11.51
C GLU A 10 25.29 -15.77 10.86
N SER A 11 25.27 -15.82 9.53
CA SER A 11 24.56 -14.89 8.68
C SER A 11 23.86 -15.70 7.58
N PRO A 12 22.64 -15.30 7.15
CA PRO A 12 22.27 -13.89 7.03
C PRO A 12 20.87 -13.51 7.53
N LEU A 13 20.83 -12.40 8.27
CA LEU A 13 19.71 -11.48 8.47
C LEU A 13 19.19 -10.82 7.15
N ILE A 14 19.11 -11.53 6.01
CA ILE A 14 18.86 -10.89 4.70
C ILE A 14 17.95 -11.71 3.76
N LYS A 15 16.68 -11.93 4.15
CA LYS A 15 15.59 -12.20 3.18
C LYS A 15 14.37 -11.28 3.33
N CYS A 16 14.52 -10.18 4.06
CA CYS A 16 13.48 -9.14 4.12
C CYS A 16 13.72 -8.01 3.09
N LEU A 17 14.98 -7.74 2.74
CA LEU A 17 15.33 -6.67 1.79
C LEU A 17 15.54 -7.21 0.37
N THR A 18 14.44 -7.67 -0.23
CA THR A 18 14.28 -7.49 -1.69
C THR A 18 13.02 -6.68 -1.94
N VAL A 19 12.91 -5.54 -1.24
CA VAL A 19 12.00 -4.48 -1.65
C VAL A 19 12.54 -3.99 -3.00
N LYS A 20 12.02 -4.58 -4.08
CA LYS A 20 12.05 -3.99 -5.43
C LYS A 20 11.79 -2.50 -5.22
N ARG A 21 12.79 -1.65 -5.48
CA ARG A 21 12.62 -0.20 -5.50
C ARG A 21 11.60 0.11 -6.58
N LYS A 22 10.32 0.17 -6.19
CA LYS A 22 9.25 0.61 -7.06
C LYS A 22 9.34 2.13 -7.08
N THR A 23 9.62 2.68 -8.25
CA THR A 23 9.48 4.11 -8.52
C THR A 23 8.11 4.56 -8.00
N MET A 24 8.07 5.69 -7.30
CA MET A 24 6.86 6.27 -6.69
C MET A 24 5.89 6.67 -7.80
N LYS A 25 5.17 5.68 -8.35
CA LYS A 25 4.10 5.88 -9.32
C LYS A 25 2.96 6.59 -8.62
N LYS A 26 2.38 7.58 -9.27
CA LYS A 26 1.19 8.24 -8.73
C LYS A 26 -0.02 7.46 -9.20
N ILE A 27 -0.97 7.33 -8.30
CA ILE A 27 -2.21 6.62 -8.57
C ILE A 27 -3.33 7.62 -8.35
N ARG A 28 -4.17 7.78 -9.36
CA ARG A 28 -5.43 8.48 -9.25
C ARG A 28 -6.51 7.48 -8.86
N ILE A 29 -7.14 7.74 -7.73
CA ILE A 29 -8.13 6.88 -7.10
C ILE A 29 -9.48 7.57 -7.22
N THR A 30 -10.42 6.99 -7.96
CA THR A 30 -11.76 7.56 -8.20
C THR A 30 -12.85 6.69 -7.59
N LEU A 31 -13.74 7.28 -6.79
CA LEU A 31 -14.88 6.56 -6.22
C LEU A 31 -16.03 6.46 -7.23
N VAL A 32 -16.28 5.25 -7.76
CA VAL A 32 -17.32 5.00 -8.79
C VAL A 32 -18.63 4.53 -8.16
N ARG A 33 -18.57 3.80 -7.04
CA ARG A 33 -19.76 3.26 -6.35
C ARG A 33 -19.95 3.91 -4.99
N SER A 34 -21.21 4.08 -4.59
CA SER A 34 -21.56 4.62 -3.28
C SER A 34 -21.18 3.69 -2.13
N GLN A 35 -20.88 4.29 -0.98
CA GLN A 35 -20.43 3.63 0.25
C GLN A 35 -21.55 3.43 1.31
N ILE A 36 -22.80 3.78 1.00
CA ILE A 36 -23.91 3.87 1.97
C ILE A 36 -24.29 2.50 2.59
N ASN A 37 -24.21 1.40 1.83
CA ASN A 37 -24.53 0.04 2.29
C ASN A 37 -23.27 -0.86 2.39
N ARG A 38 -22.13 -0.27 2.74
CA ARG A 38 -20.87 -1.00 2.90
C ARG A 38 -20.49 -1.15 4.36
N PRO A 39 -19.79 -2.24 4.72
CA PRO A 39 -19.34 -2.45 6.09
C PRO A 39 -18.52 -1.25 6.57
N GLU A 40 -18.63 -0.94 7.85
CA GLU A 40 -18.07 0.26 8.45
C GLU A 40 -16.56 0.40 8.21
N ILE A 41 -15.84 -0.71 8.18
CA ILE A 41 -14.39 -0.79 7.90
C ILE A 41 -14.06 -0.20 6.52
N GLN A 42 -14.86 -0.52 5.50
CA GLN A 42 -14.66 0.01 4.15
C GLN A 42 -14.99 1.50 4.10
N ARG A 43 -16.08 1.92 4.76
CA ARG A 43 -16.45 3.35 4.87
C ARG A 43 -15.33 4.17 5.53
N LYS A 44 -14.72 3.65 6.60
CA LYS A 44 -13.56 4.27 7.27
C LYS A 44 -12.35 4.33 6.34
N THR A 45 -12.09 3.27 5.58
CA THR A 45 -10.97 3.23 4.62
C THR A 45 -11.13 4.28 3.52
N ILE A 46 -12.33 4.40 2.94
CA ILE A 46 -12.64 5.38 1.89
C ILE A 46 -12.52 6.81 2.44
N LYS A 47 -13.01 7.06 3.66
CA LYS A 47 -12.82 8.35 4.35
C LYS A 47 -11.34 8.64 4.63
N ALA A 48 -10.55 7.66 5.05
CA ALA A 48 -9.11 7.80 5.30
C ALA A 48 -8.32 8.12 4.01
N LEU A 49 -8.78 7.61 2.87
CA LEU A 49 -8.23 7.97 1.55
C LEU A 49 -8.65 9.38 1.09
N GLY A 50 -9.57 10.05 1.79
CA GLY A 50 -10.07 11.39 1.46
C GLY A 50 -11.21 11.41 0.44
N LEU A 51 -11.82 10.26 0.15
CA LEU A 51 -12.89 10.12 -0.85
C LEU A 51 -14.26 10.31 -0.18
N THR A 52 -14.74 11.55 -0.08
CA THR A 52 -16.03 11.84 0.58
C THR A 52 -17.19 12.00 -0.39
N LYS A 53 -16.93 12.45 -1.63
CA LYS A 53 -17.94 12.69 -2.66
C LYS A 53 -17.91 11.60 -3.74
N MET A 54 -19.07 11.30 -4.34
CA MET A 54 -19.12 10.44 -5.53
C MET A 54 -18.35 11.10 -6.68
N ASN A 55 -17.64 10.29 -7.47
CA ASN A 55 -16.75 10.75 -8.55
C ASN A 55 -15.59 11.67 -8.11
N SER A 56 -15.30 11.75 -6.80
CA SER A 56 -14.08 12.40 -6.35
C SER A 56 -12.88 11.56 -6.76
N SER A 57 -11.87 12.23 -7.29
CA SER A 57 -10.59 11.63 -7.64
C SER A 57 -9.50 12.21 -6.76
N VAL A 58 -8.69 11.36 -6.15
CA VAL A 58 -7.57 11.77 -5.30
C VAL A 58 -6.30 11.14 -5.82
N GLU A 59 -5.26 11.96 -5.98
CA GLU A 59 -3.91 11.51 -6.34
C GLU A 59 -3.16 11.09 -5.06
N LYS A 60 -2.61 9.88 -5.06
CA LYS A 60 -1.80 9.33 -3.98
C LYS A 60 -0.61 8.57 -4.51
N ASP A 61 0.46 8.53 -3.73
CA ASP A 61 1.63 7.73 -4.06
C ASP A 61 1.35 6.22 -3.90
N ALA A 62 1.90 5.43 -4.82
CA ALA A 62 1.81 3.96 -4.82
C ALA A 62 2.66 3.30 -3.71
N THR A 63 2.39 3.63 -2.45
CA THR A 63 3.00 2.95 -1.31
C THR A 63 2.33 1.58 -1.10
N PRO A 64 3.06 0.57 -0.60
CA PRO A 64 2.48 -0.75 -0.32
C PRO A 64 1.31 -0.68 0.66
N GLN A 65 1.32 0.31 1.57
CA GLN A 65 0.23 0.56 2.51
C GLN A 65 -1.04 1.03 1.79
N ILE A 66 -0.95 2.01 0.89
CA ILE A 66 -2.10 2.50 0.10
C ILE A 66 -2.62 1.39 -0.82
N LEU A 67 -1.72 0.64 -1.48
CA LEU A 67 -2.12 -0.52 -2.29
C LEU A 67 -2.88 -1.56 -1.46
N GLY A 68 -2.46 -1.80 -0.22
CA GLY A 68 -3.17 -2.68 0.71
C GLY A 68 -4.58 -2.17 1.05
N MET A 69 -4.73 -0.86 1.29
CA MET A 69 -6.04 -0.23 1.51
C MET A 69 -6.93 -0.33 0.27
N VAL A 70 -6.40 0.01 -0.91
CA VAL A 70 -7.12 -0.01 -2.19
C VAL A 70 -7.59 -1.42 -2.54
N ARG A 71 -6.79 -2.46 -2.30
CA ARG A 71 -7.21 -3.86 -2.52
C ARG A 71 -8.49 -4.23 -1.78
N LYS A 72 -8.68 -3.73 -0.55
CA LYS A 72 -9.89 -3.96 0.25
C LYS A 72 -11.14 -3.28 -0.32
N VAL A 73 -10.97 -2.21 -1.08
CA VAL A 73 -12.06 -1.39 -1.67
C VAL A 73 -12.06 -1.40 -3.20
N SER A 74 -11.36 -2.35 -3.82
CA SER A 74 -11.12 -2.45 -5.27
C SER A 74 -12.41 -2.49 -6.10
N HIS A 75 -13.50 -3.03 -5.54
CA HIS A 75 -14.81 -3.10 -6.20
C HIS A 75 -15.60 -1.77 -6.16
N LEU A 76 -15.17 -0.79 -5.36
CA LEU A 76 -15.82 0.52 -5.22
C LEU A 76 -15.07 1.64 -5.96
N VAL A 77 -13.82 1.38 -6.30
CA VAL A 77 -12.85 2.38 -6.68
C VAL A 77 -12.25 2.02 -8.03
N LYS A 78 -12.18 2.99 -8.93
CA LYS A 78 -11.39 2.90 -10.16
C LYS A 78 -10.02 3.47 -9.89
N VAL A 79 -9.00 2.72 -10.30
CA VAL A 79 -7.59 3.04 -10.09
C VAL A 79 -6.99 3.35 -11.46
N GLU A 80 -6.43 4.53 -11.64
CA GLU A 80 -5.72 4.95 -12.84
C GLU A 80 -4.26 5.25 -12.44
N GLU A 81 -3.29 4.52 -13.00
CA GLU A 81 -1.86 4.77 -12.77
C GLU A 81 -1.38 5.89 -13.70
N ILE A 82 -0.62 6.85 -13.16
CA ILE A 82 0.04 7.95 -13.87
C ILE A 82 1.56 7.82 -13.70
#